data_AF-A0A811APV5-F1
#
_entry.id   AF-A0A811APV5-F1
#
_cell.length_a   1.000
_cell.length_b   1.000
_cell.length_c   1.000
_cell.angle_alpha   90.00
_cell.angle_beta   90.00
_cell.angle_gamma   90.00
#
_symmetry.space_group_name_H-M   'P 1'
#
loop_
_entity.id
_entity.type
_entity.pdbx_description
1 polymer ?
#
loop_
_entity_poly.entity_id
_entity_poly.type
_entity_poly.pdbx_seq_one_letter_code
_entity_poly.pdbx_strand_id
1 'polypeptide(L)'
;LFKSNKLDSEAQIKPISRVQAYRILNHSAKSIGLSEIGTHSMRKTFGYHYYKKTKDVALLMDLFNHSSQVVTLRYVGISQEVINSSISETMQNVYY
;
A
#
# COMPACT_ATOMS: atom_id res chain seq x y z
N LEU A 1 -2.29 -18.82 -9.34
CA LEU A 1 -3.25 -17.73 -9.00
C LEU A 1 -4.40 -18.29 -8.16
N PHE A 2 -4.98 -17.48 -7.26
CA PHE A 2 -6.15 -17.87 -6.47
C PHE A 2 -7.33 -18.21 -7.38
N LYS A 3 -7.90 -19.41 -7.23
CA LYS A 3 -9.07 -19.85 -8.01
C LYS A 3 -10.35 -19.26 -7.41
N SER A 4 -11.25 -18.85 -8.28
CA SER A 4 -12.61 -18.48 -7.90
C SER A 4 -13.49 -19.72 -7.80
N ASN A 5 -14.44 -19.69 -6.87
CA ASN A 5 -15.47 -20.73 -6.76
C ASN A 5 -16.74 -20.35 -7.55
N LYS A 6 -16.72 -19.26 -8.31
CA LYS A 6 -17.85 -18.80 -9.12
C LYS A 6 -17.65 -19.14 -10.58
N LEU A 7 -18.70 -19.66 -11.21
CA LEU A 7 -18.77 -19.90 -12.64
C LEU A 7 -19.57 -18.81 -13.34
N ASP A 8 -19.34 -18.61 -14.63
CA ASP A 8 -20.20 -17.81 -15.50
C ASP A 8 -21.35 -18.65 -16.10
N SER A 9 -22.11 -18.02 -17.00
CA SER A 9 -23.23 -18.64 -17.71
C SER A 9 -22.81 -19.80 -18.62
N GLU A 10 -21.53 -19.87 -19.01
CA GLU A 10 -20.96 -20.91 -19.87
C GLU A 10 -20.20 -21.97 -19.04
N ALA A 11 -20.43 -21.99 -17.73
CA ALA A 11 -19.78 -22.87 -16.76
C ALA A 11 -18.24 -22.71 -16.69
N GLN A 12 -17.70 -21.56 -17.11
CA GLN A 12 -16.27 -21.26 -17.00
C GLN A 12 -15.94 -20.55 -15.67
N ILE A 13 -14.72 -20.77 -15.17
CA ILE A 13 -14.27 -20.17 -13.91
C ILE A 13 -14.12 -18.65 -14.08
N LYS A 14 -14.87 -17.89 -13.28
CA LYS A 14 -14.76 -16.42 -13.27
C LYS A 14 -13.50 -15.96 -12.55
N PRO A 15 -12.94 -14.78 -12.89
CA PRO A 15 -11.95 -14.13 -12.05
C PRO A 15 -12.47 -13.89 -10.62
N ILE A 16 -11.56 -13.85 -9.64
CA ILE A 16 -11.93 -13.48 -8.27
C ILE A 16 -12.42 -12.02 -8.23
N SER A 17 -13.37 -11.73 -7.35
CA SER A 17 -13.80 -10.35 -7.12
C SER A 17 -12.79 -9.58 -6.27
N ARG A 18 -12.83 -8.25 -6.32
CA ARG A 18 -12.02 -7.37 -5.44
C ARG A 18 -12.25 -7.69 -3.96
N VAL A 19 -13.50 -7.98 -3.59
CA VAL A 19 -13.88 -8.36 -2.23
C VAL A 19 -13.25 -9.70 -1.84
N GLN A 20 -13.22 -10.67 -2.76
CA GLN A 20 -12.59 -11.96 -2.48
C GLN A 20 -11.07 -11.83 -2.29
N ALA A 21 -10.41 -11.01 -3.11
CA ALA A 21 -8.99 -10.69 -2.93
C ALA A 21 -8.73 -10.07 -1.54
N TYR A 22 -9.56 -9.10 -1.13
CA TYR A 22 -9.48 -8.51 0.21
C TYR A 22 -9.68 -9.55 1.32
N ARG A 23 -10.68 -10.43 1.21
CA ARG A 23 -10.98 -11.47 2.21
C ARG A 23 -9.82 -12.45 2.38
N ILE A 24 -9.22 -12.90 1.28
CA ILE A 24 -8.05 -13.79 1.30
C ILE A 24 -6.91 -13.13 2.07
N LEU A 25 -6.57 -11.89 1.71
CA LEU A 25 -5.47 -11.15 2.36
C LEU A 25 -5.73 -10.90 3.85
N ASN A 26 -6.92 -10.44 4.19
CA ASN A 26 -7.30 -10.15 5.58
C ASN A 26 -7.28 -11.43 6.43
N HIS A 27 -7.78 -12.55 5.88
CA HIS A 27 -7.73 -13.84 6.56
C HIS A 27 -6.28 -14.29 6.83
N SER A 28 -5.39 -14.18 5.82
CA SER A 28 -3.96 -14.48 5.99
C SER A 28 -3.31 -13.56 7.04
N ALA A 29 -3.60 -12.26 7.03
CA ALA A 29 -3.08 -11.33 8.02
C ALA A 29 -3.52 -11.67 9.45
N LYS A 30 -4.81 -11.98 9.64
CA LYS A 30 -5.35 -12.41 10.94
C LYS A 30 -4.68 -13.68 11.45
N SER A 31 -4.39 -14.63 10.55
CA SER A 31 -3.74 -15.90 10.93
C SER A 31 -2.32 -15.71 11.50
N ILE A 32 -1.68 -14.58 11.19
CA ILE A 32 -0.35 -14.22 11.70
C ILE A 32 -0.40 -13.08 12.73
N GLY A 33 -1.58 -12.79 13.29
CA GLY A 33 -1.76 -11.77 14.32
C GLY A 33 -1.70 -10.32 13.83
N LEU A 34 -1.78 -10.08 12.52
CA LEU A 34 -1.83 -8.72 11.96
C LEU A 34 -3.28 -8.27 11.74
N SER A 35 -3.55 -7.01 12.06
CA SER A 35 -4.81 -6.32 11.79
C SER A 35 -4.66 -5.31 10.65
N GLU A 36 -5.80 -4.85 10.10
CA GLU A 36 -5.86 -3.73 9.13
C GLU A 36 -5.06 -3.92 7.81
N ILE A 37 -4.76 -5.17 7.46
CA ILE A 37 -4.12 -5.51 6.19
C ILE A 37 -5.18 -5.72 5.10
N GLY A 38 -4.98 -5.03 3.97
CA GLY A 38 -5.78 -5.20 2.76
C GLY A 38 -4.98 -4.91 1.50
N THR A 39 -5.66 -4.89 0.36
CA THR A 39 -5.05 -4.65 -0.96
C THR A 39 -4.31 -3.30 -1.03
N HIS A 40 -4.91 -2.25 -0.47
CA HIS A 40 -4.27 -0.93 -0.42
C HIS A 40 -3.06 -0.91 0.52
N SER A 41 -3.11 -1.58 1.67
CA SER A 41 -1.98 -1.64 2.60
C SER A 41 -0.75 -2.24 1.89
N MET A 42 -0.91 -3.35 1.17
CA MET A 42 0.19 -3.93 0.39
C MET A 42 0.75 -2.98 -0.67
N ARG A 43 -0.12 -2.28 -1.42
CA ARG A 43 0.32 -1.31 -2.44
C ARG A 43 1.11 -0.16 -1.82
N LYS A 44 0.68 0.36 -0.67
CA LYS A 44 1.41 1.39 0.09
C LYS A 44 2.76 0.87 0.56
N THR A 45 2.80 -0.32 1.16
CA THR A 45 4.04 -0.97 1.63
C THR A 45 5.05 -1.15 0.50
N PHE A 46 4.62 -1.65 -0.66
CA PHE A 46 5.49 -1.74 -1.84
C PHE A 46 6.04 -0.37 -2.23
N GLY A 47 5.17 0.64 -2.39
CA GLY A 47 5.58 1.98 -2.80
C GLY A 47 6.53 2.65 -1.80
N TYR A 48 6.31 2.44 -0.50
CA TYR A 48 7.16 2.91 0.58
C TYR A 48 8.58 2.35 0.43
N HIS A 49 8.73 1.03 0.38
CA HIS A 49 10.04 0.39 0.28
C HIS A 49 10.73 0.69 -1.04
N TYR A 50 9.97 0.72 -2.15
CA TYR A 50 10.51 1.10 -3.46
C TYR A 50 11.09 2.51 -3.39
N TYR A 51 10.33 3.50 -2.93
CA TYR A 51 10.82 4.87 -2.82
C TYR A 51 12.01 5.00 -1.87
N LYS A 52 12.00 4.32 -0.72
CA LYS A 52 13.14 4.36 0.22
C LYS A 52 14.43 3.84 -0.43
N LYS A 53 14.34 2.85 -1.32
CA LYS A 53 15.49 2.26 -2.02
C LYS A 53 15.94 3.08 -3.24
N THR A 54 15.02 3.52 -4.08
CA THR A 54 15.35 4.11 -5.39
C THR A 54 15.25 5.62 -5.43
N LYS A 55 14.46 6.22 -4.54
CA LYS A 55 14.03 7.63 -4.58
C LYS A 55 13.31 8.03 -5.88
N ASP A 56 12.88 7.07 -6.68
CA ASP A 56 12.21 7.31 -7.96
C ASP A 56 10.69 7.41 -7.75
N VAL A 57 10.21 8.65 -7.58
CA VAL A 57 8.78 8.94 -7.47
C VAL A 57 8.07 8.93 -8.83
N ALA A 58 8.78 9.17 -9.93
CA ALA A 58 8.18 9.24 -11.26
C ALA A 58 7.68 7.85 -11.68
N LEU A 59 8.50 6.81 -11.50
CA LEU A 59 8.07 5.45 -11.80
C LEU A 59 6.92 5.00 -10.89
N LEU A 60 6.92 5.41 -9.62
CA LEU A 60 5.80 5.13 -8.72
C LEU A 60 4.51 5.83 -9.14
N MET A 61 4.59 7.05 -9.67
CA MET A 61 3.41 7.73 -10.21
C MET A 61 2.82 6.96 -11.38
N ASP A 62 3.66 6.49 -12.31
CA ASP A 62 3.21 5.70 -13.46
C ASP A 62 2.60 4.37 -13.01
N LEU A 63 3.28 3.65 -12.12
CA LEU A 63 2.79 2.38 -11.57
C LEU A 63 1.50 2.56 -10.76
N PHE A 64 1.34 3.70 -10.10
CA PHE A 64 0.17 4.00 -9.29
C PHE A 64 -0.95 4.68 -10.05
N ASN A 65 -0.68 5.14 -11.27
CA ASN A 65 -1.56 5.98 -12.06
C ASN A 65 -1.99 7.23 -11.28
N HIS A 66 -1.03 7.90 -10.64
CA HIS A 66 -1.25 9.14 -9.89
C HIS A 66 -0.79 10.35 -10.69
N SER A 67 -1.59 11.40 -10.68
CA SER A 67 -1.34 12.62 -11.45
C SER A 67 -0.28 13.55 -10.85
N SER A 68 0.15 13.33 -9.61
CA SER A 68 1.18 14.18 -8.99
C SER A 68 2.06 13.44 -7.99
N GLN A 69 3.28 13.95 -7.83
CA GLN A 69 4.25 13.43 -6.86
C GLN A 69 3.72 13.53 -5.44
N VAL A 70 3.05 14.63 -5.10
CA VAL A 70 2.48 14.86 -3.76
C VAL A 70 1.46 13.79 -3.39
N VAL A 71 0.59 13.40 -4.34
CA VAL A 71 -0.37 12.31 -4.13
C VAL A 71 0.35 10.99 -3.87
N THR A 72 1.39 10.68 -4.64
CA THR A 72 2.19 9.46 -4.46
C THR A 72 2.95 9.43 -3.13
N LEU A 73 3.69 10.47 -2.79
CA LEU A 73 4.46 10.56 -1.54
C LEU A 73 3.58 10.49 -0.30
N ARG A 74 2.40 11.12 -0.36
CA ARG A 74 1.38 10.99 0.70
C ARG A 74 0.82 9.58 0.77
N TYR A 75 0.48 9.00 -0.39
CA TYR A 75 -0.08 7.65 -0.46
C TYR A 75 0.84 6.60 0.17
N VAL A 76 2.15 6.70 -0.07
CA VAL A 76 3.16 5.78 0.49
C VAL A 76 3.65 6.15 1.89
N GLY A 77 3.21 7.27 2.47
CA GLY A 77 3.55 7.68 3.85
C GLY A 77 4.86 8.44 4.02
N ILE A 78 5.59 8.74 2.94
CA ILE A 78 6.88 9.46 3.01
C ILE A 78 6.69 10.89 3.50
N SER A 79 5.64 11.58 3.04
CA SER A 79 5.38 12.96 3.49
C SER A 79 5.20 13.05 5.00
N GLN A 80 4.54 12.06 5.62
CA GLN A 80 4.33 12.03 7.07
C GLN A 80 5.65 11.76 7.81
N GLU A 81 6.48 10.84 7.31
CA GLU A 81 7.79 10.54 7.89
C GLU A 81 8.68 11.79 7.94
N VAL A 82 8.74 12.56 6.84
CA VAL A 82 9.54 13.80 6.75
C VAL A 82 9.05 14.87 7.71
N ILE A 83 7.73 15.07 7.80
CA ILE A 83 7.14 16.04 8.74
C ILE A 83 7.49 15.65 10.19
N ASN A 84 7.31 14.37 10.52
CA ASN A 84 7.60 13.87 11.86
C ASN A 84 9.07 14.05 12.23
N SER A 85 10.01 13.74 11.31
CA SER A 85 11.44 13.90 11.59
C SER A 85 11.82 15.36 11.81
N SER A 86 11.30 16.27 10.99
CA SER A 86 11.58 17.70 11.09
C SER A 86 11.07 18.29 12.41
N ILE A 87 9.87 17.91 12.85
CA ILE A 87 9.32 18.32 14.16
C ILE A 87 10.18 17.78 15.29
N SER A 88 10.54 16.49 15.26
CA SER A 88 11.37 15.88 16.31
C SER A 88 12.75 16.55 16.42
N GLU A 89 13.40 16.83 15.30
CA GLU A 89 14.69 17.54 15.25
C GLU A 89 14.58 18.96 15.81
N THR A 90 13.53 19.69 15.42
CA THR A 90 13.29 21.06 15.91
C THR A 90 13.09 21.08 17.42
N MET A 91 12.29 20.15 17.94
CA MET A 91 12.02 20.06 19.38
C MET A 91 13.28 19.68 20.16
N GLN A 92 14.12 18.77 19.65
CA GLN A 92 15.40 18.44 20.30
C GLN A 92 16.30 19.67 20.48
N ASN A 93 16.38 20.54 19.46
CA ASN A 93 17.18 21.76 19.52
C ASN A 93 16.62 22.85 20.45
N VAL A 94 15.38 22.70 20.93
CA VAL A 94 14.78 23.65 21.90
C VAL A 94 15.03 23.19 23.35
N TYR A 95 15.23 21.90 23.56
CA TYR A 95 15.44 21.31 24.90
C TYR A 95 16.93 21.15 25.28
N TYR A 96 17.85 21.57 24.41
CA TYR A 96 19.30 21.63 24.64
C TYR A 96 19.83 23.00 24.20
#